data_AF-A0A928QPU0-F1
#
_entry.id   AF-A0A928QPU0-F1
#
_cell.length_a   1.000
_cell.length_b   1.000
_cell.length_c   1.000
_cell.angle_alpha   90.00
_cell.angle_beta   90.00
_cell.angle_gamma   90.00
#
_symmetry.space_group_name_H-M   'P 1'
#
loop_
_entity.id
_entity.type
_entity.pdbx_description
1 polymer ?
#
loop_
_entity_poly.entity_id
_entity_poly.type
_entity_poly.pdbx_seq_one_letter_code
_entity_poly.pdbx_strand_id
1 'polypeptide(L)'
;MRNLTIERKKGFAGSMAAMKVYIEVSENPDLTINDVPCRKLGELKNGTKATFLIGNESAKVFVIAGAMSKNYCNDFVQLPEGETDLFYSGKNEMNPASGNAFRFDNNDNPEAKNNRKKGSRKGLLILLLSILIGTVVGILITKFAFKASPKTFTVGEMSITLNTDFTEEKDPDFDAFYDSKHVAVFVNTLAKPEGLTPATLLDYANDQVQNMGYGEAKMIDGEVAVVYESTNKTTYQHTVYLYLRNNKLWMVQFATRLSEASEYSDDIAKWRDSIVFQP
;
A
#
# COMPACT_ATOMS: atom_id res chain seq x y z
N MET A 1 -6.59 -52.73 19.86
CA MET A 1 -5.93 -51.70 19.01
C MET A 1 -6.31 -51.99 17.58
N ARG A 2 -6.52 -50.94 16.78
CA ARG A 2 -6.87 -51.03 15.36
C ARG A 2 -6.22 -49.90 14.57
N ASN A 3 -6.15 -50.03 13.25
CA ASN A 3 -5.61 -49.00 12.38
C ASN A 3 -6.68 -48.00 11.97
N LEU A 4 -6.36 -46.72 12.07
CA LEU A 4 -7.10 -45.63 11.45
C LEU A 4 -6.29 -45.07 10.30
N THR A 5 -6.77 -45.26 9.07
CA THR A 5 -6.18 -44.66 7.87
C THR A 5 -6.98 -43.45 7.43
N ILE A 6 -6.30 -42.30 7.26
CA ILE A 6 -6.91 -41.08 6.74
C ILE A 6 -6.20 -40.65 5.47
N GLU A 7 -6.97 -40.47 4.39
CA GLU A 7 -6.52 -39.89 3.13
C GLU A 7 -6.86 -38.40 3.05
N ARG A 8 -5.85 -37.58 2.75
CA ARG A 8 -6.10 -36.22 2.25
C ARG A 8 -5.96 -36.20 0.74
N LYS A 9 -7.09 -36.13 0.07
CA LYS A 9 -7.15 -35.99 -1.38
C LYS A 9 -6.44 -34.69 -1.80
N LYS A 10 -5.78 -34.74 -2.95
CA LYS A 10 -5.05 -33.60 -3.49
C LYS A 10 -6.02 -32.44 -3.77
N GLY A 11 -5.70 -31.26 -3.29
CA GLY A 11 -6.46 -30.04 -3.54
C GLY A 11 -5.58 -28.80 -3.56
N PHE A 12 -6.09 -27.70 -4.11
CA PHE A 12 -5.39 -26.41 -4.12
C PHE A 12 -5.47 -25.70 -2.75
N ALA A 13 -6.66 -25.71 -2.13
CA ALA A 13 -6.88 -25.10 -0.83
C ALA A 13 -5.99 -25.75 0.24
N GLY A 14 -5.27 -24.95 1.01
CA GLY A 14 -4.35 -25.45 2.06
C GLY A 14 -3.20 -26.32 1.55
N SER A 15 -2.94 -26.35 0.24
CA SER A 15 -1.99 -27.28 -0.41
C SER A 15 -0.56 -27.23 0.15
N MET A 16 -0.12 -26.06 0.60
CA MET A 16 1.22 -25.84 1.17
C MET A 16 1.35 -26.26 2.64
N ALA A 17 0.23 -26.39 3.38
CA ALA A 17 0.24 -26.72 4.80
C ALA A 17 -0.01 -28.22 5.01
N ALA A 18 0.71 -28.83 5.95
CA ALA A 18 0.35 -30.14 6.48
C ALA A 18 -0.80 -29.98 7.48
N MET A 19 -1.83 -30.83 7.36
CA MET A 19 -2.92 -30.87 8.35
C MET A 19 -2.49 -31.76 9.52
N LYS A 20 -2.92 -31.43 10.74
CA LYS A 20 -2.63 -32.19 11.95
C LYS A 20 -3.86 -33.00 12.33
N VAL A 21 -3.64 -34.29 12.56
CA VAL A 21 -4.67 -35.23 12.99
C VAL A 21 -4.60 -35.37 14.50
N TYR A 22 -5.74 -35.21 15.17
CA TYR A 22 -5.89 -35.30 16.61
C TYR A 22 -6.99 -36.29 16.96
N ILE A 23 -6.84 -37.03 18.06
CA ILE A 23 -7.87 -37.92 18.60
C ILE A 23 -8.24 -37.48 20.01
N GLU A 24 -9.52 -37.59 20.34
CA GLU A 24 -10.06 -37.39 21.69
C GLU A 24 -9.41 -38.35 22.69
N VAL A 25 -9.04 -37.83 23.86
CA VAL A 25 -8.45 -38.59 24.96
C VAL A 25 -8.93 -38.06 26.30
N SER A 26 -9.08 -38.93 27.30
CA SER A 26 -9.43 -38.54 28.67
C SER A 26 -8.22 -38.08 29.49
N GLU A 27 -7.03 -38.60 29.19
CA GLU A 27 -5.80 -38.38 29.96
C GLU A 27 -4.70 -37.75 29.12
N ASN A 28 -3.93 -36.83 29.73
CA ASN A 28 -2.77 -36.17 29.14
C ASN A 28 -3.00 -35.58 27.73
N PRO A 29 -3.97 -34.66 27.55
CA PRO A 29 -4.22 -34.04 26.25
C PRO A 29 -3.13 -33.04 25.86
N ASP A 30 -2.82 -32.98 24.56
CA ASP A 30 -1.90 -31.97 24.01
C ASP A 30 -2.57 -30.60 23.88
N LEU A 31 -3.86 -30.59 23.55
CA LEU A 31 -4.68 -29.39 23.42
C LEU A 31 -6.17 -29.71 23.46
N THR A 32 -6.98 -28.66 23.56
CA THR A 32 -8.44 -28.75 23.47
C THR A 32 -8.95 -28.18 22.15
N ILE A 33 -9.77 -28.95 21.40
CA ILE A 33 -10.44 -28.53 20.16
C ILE A 33 -11.95 -28.48 20.42
N ASN A 34 -12.58 -27.30 20.33
CA ASN A 34 -14.00 -27.13 20.66
C ASN A 34 -14.39 -27.77 22.01
N ASP A 35 -13.57 -27.50 23.04
CA ASP A 35 -13.76 -28.03 24.39
C ASP A 35 -13.55 -29.56 24.54
N VAL A 36 -13.11 -30.25 23.47
CA VAL A 36 -12.73 -31.67 23.50
C VAL A 36 -11.22 -31.83 23.72
N PRO A 37 -10.77 -32.52 24.80
CA PRO A 37 -9.35 -32.80 25.05
C PRO A 37 -8.81 -33.81 24.03
N CYS A 38 -7.72 -33.44 23.35
CA CYS A 38 -7.19 -34.22 22.25
C CYS A 38 -5.65 -34.39 22.31
N ARG A 39 -5.18 -35.54 21.80
CA ARG A 39 -3.76 -35.84 21.55
C ARG A 39 -3.47 -35.90 20.05
N LYS A 40 -2.30 -35.43 19.61
CA LYS A 40 -1.86 -35.48 18.22
C LYS A 40 -1.54 -36.94 17.83
N LEU A 41 -2.12 -37.40 16.74
CA LEU A 41 -1.75 -38.67 16.11
C LEU A 41 -0.62 -38.48 15.09
N GLY A 42 -0.66 -37.40 14.32
CA GLY A 42 0.36 -37.11 13.32
C GLY A 42 -0.06 -36.02 12.34
N GLU A 43 0.49 -36.09 11.14
CA GLU A 43 0.30 -35.09 10.09
C GLU A 43 -0.10 -35.71 8.75
N LEU A 44 -0.81 -34.92 7.97
CA LEU A 44 -1.43 -35.33 6.71
C LEU A 44 -1.10 -34.29 5.63
N LYS A 45 -0.11 -34.63 4.79
CA LYS A 45 0.32 -33.79 3.66
C LYS A 45 -0.70 -33.88 2.52
N ASN A 46 -0.70 -32.88 1.65
CA ASN A 46 -1.64 -32.81 0.53
C ASN A 46 -1.43 -34.00 -0.44
N GLY A 47 -2.50 -34.73 -0.76
CA GLY A 47 -2.44 -35.90 -1.64
C GLY A 47 -1.83 -37.15 -1.01
N THR A 48 -1.78 -37.25 0.32
CA THR A 48 -1.16 -38.38 1.03
C THR A 48 -2.15 -39.13 1.92
N LYS A 49 -1.76 -40.35 2.30
CA LYS A 49 -2.44 -41.18 3.30
C LYS A 49 -1.53 -41.33 4.52
N ALA A 50 -2.12 -41.36 5.70
CA ALA A 50 -1.43 -41.70 6.94
C ALA A 50 -2.26 -42.71 7.73
N THR A 51 -1.58 -43.65 8.38
CA THR A 51 -2.19 -44.69 9.20
C THR A 51 -1.70 -44.54 10.63
N PHE A 52 -2.62 -44.60 11.58
CA PHE A 52 -2.38 -44.39 13.00
C PHE A 52 -2.93 -45.58 13.78
N LEU A 53 -2.17 -46.08 14.75
CA LEU A 53 -2.66 -47.10 15.68
C LEU A 53 -3.48 -46.42 16.78
N ILE A 54 -4.73 -46.84 16.94
CA ILE A 54 -5.68 -46.27 17.90
C ILE A 54 -6.31 -47.37 18.76
N GLY A 55 -6.97 -46.96 19.86
CA GLY A 55 -7.74 -47.86 20.70
C GLY A 55 -9.03 -48.36 20.03
N ASN A 56 -9.72 -49.25 20.73
CA ASN A 56 -10.96 -49.88 20.25
C ASN A 56 -12.19 -49.06 20.67
N GLU A 57 -12.03 -48.10 21.59
CA GLU A 57 -13.07 -47.22 22.09
C GLU A 57 -13.62 -46.26 21.02
N SER A 58 -14.83 -45.77 21.28
CA SER A 58 -15.41 -44.65 20.53
C SER A 58 -14.65 -43.36 20.87
N ALA A 59 -14.29 -42.59 19.84
CA ALA A 59 -13.56 -41.34 20.01
C ALA A 59 -13.81 -40.39 18.83
N LYS A 60 -13.70 -39.08 19.05
CA LYS A 60 -13.66 -38.10 17.96
C LYS A 60 -12.26 -37.97 17.39
N VAL A 61 -12.16 -37.93 16.06
CA VAL A 61 -10.93 -37.58 15.36
C VAL A 61 -11.09 -36.28 14.63
N PHE A 62 -10.22 -35.32 14.93
CA PHE A 62 -10.19 -33.98 14.36
C PHE A 62 -9.04 -33.81 13.37
N VAL A 63 -9.28 -32.98 12.36
CA VAL A 63 -8.23 -32.52 11.44
C VAL A 63 -8.20 -31.00 11.41
N ILE A 64 -7.05 -30.41 11.77
CA ILE A 64 -6.86 -28.95 11.88
C ILE A 64 -5.56 -28.50 11.22
N ALA A 65 -5.46 -27.23 10.82
CA ALA A 65 -4.20 -26.69 10.26
C ALA A 65 -3.17 -26.41 11.37
N GLY A 66 -3.63 -25.91 12.52
CA GLY A 66 -2.76 -25.65 13.67
C GLY A 66 -3.52 -25.18 14.91
N ALA A 67 -2.79 -25.01 16.01
CA ALA A 67 -3.38 -24.66 17.31
C ALA A 67 -4.12 -23.32 17.28
N MET A 68 -3.63 -22.32 16.54
CA MET A 68 -4.31 -21.02 16.41
C MET A 68 -5.68 -21.12 15.71
N SER A 69 -5.88 -22.13 14.86
CA SER A 69 -7.09 -22.28 14.05
C SER A 69 -8.06 -23.32 14.61
N LYS A 70 -7.72 -23.93 15.75
CA LYS A 70 -8.37 -25.14 16.27
C LYS A 70 -9.87 -25.02 16.48
N ASN A 71 -10.39 -23.84 16.83
CA ASN A 71 -11.81 -23.65 17.18
C ASN A 71 -12.70 -23.14 16.03
N TYR A 72 -12.16 -23.00 14.82
CA TYR A 72 -12.95 -22.53 13.67
C TYR A 72 -12.56 -23.15 12.32
N CYS A 73 -11.29 -23.56 12.16
CA CYS A 73 -10.77 -24.28 11.00
C CYS A 73 -10.47 -25.73 11.39
N ASN A 74 -11.54 -26.48 11.62
CA ASN A 74 -11.49 -27.91 11.94
C ASN A 74 -12.71 -28.64 11.34
N ASP A 75 -12.57 -29.95 11.20
CA ASP A 75 -13.67 -30.90 11.03
C ASP A 75 -13.34 -32.16 11.82
N PHE A 76 -14.37 -32.96 12.13
CA PHE A 76 -14.18 -34.19 12.88
C PHE A 76 -15.09 -35.31 12.40
N VAL A 77 -14.67 -36.55 12.63
CA VAL A 77 -15.51 -37.75 12.50
C VAL A 77 -15.62 -38.44 13.86
N GLN A 78 -16.79 -39.00 14.13
CA GLN A 78 -16.98 -39.92 15.27
C GLN A 78 -16.55 -41.31 14.83
N LEU A 79 -15.60 -41.91 15.54
CA LEU A 79 -15.23 -43.31 15.34
C LEU A 79 -16.18 -44.21 16.14
N PRO A 80 -16.68 -45.31 15.57
CA PRO A 80 -17.44 -46.31 16.31
C PRO A 80 -16.52 -47.14 17.20
N GLU A 81 -17.02 -47.70 18.30
CA GLU A 81 -16.29 -48.73 19.05
C GLU A 81 -16.08 -50.00 18.17
N GLY A 82 -14.97 -50.71 18.37
CA GLY A 82 -14.70 -52.00 17.72
C GLY A 82 -13.24 -52.23 17.39
N GLU A 83 -12.95 -53.39 16.82
CA GLU A 83 -11.57 -53.83 16.49
C GLU A 83 -11.25 -53.72 14.99
N THR A 84 -12.23 -53.34 14.17
CA THR A 84 -12.07 -53.23 12.72
C THR A 84 -11.27 -51.99 12.34
N ASP A 85 -10.33 -52.18 11.41
CA ASP A 85 -9.58 -51.08 10.80
C ASP A 85 -10.54 -50.10 10.09
N LEU A 86 -10.25 -48.82 10.24
CA LEU A 86 -11.08 -47.73 9.75
C LEU A 86 -10.38 -46.96 8.62
N PHE A 87 -11.15 -46.55 7.62
CA PHE A 87 -10.67 -45.72 6.52
C PHE A 87 -11.56 -44.50 6.33
N TYR A 88 -10.97 -43.31 6.38
CA TYR A 88 -11.62 -42.05 6.07
C TYR A 88 -10.84 -41.29 5.01
N SER A 89 -11.55 -40.43 4.27
CA SER A 89 -10.91 -39.53 3.31
C SER A 89 -11.53 -38.15 3.40
N GLY A 90 -10.83 -37.16 2.86
CA GLY A 90 -11.31 -35.79 2.80
C GLY A 90 -10.34 -34.88 2.09
N LYS A 91 -10.67 -33.59 2.02
CA LYS A 91 -9.81 -32.54 1.46
C LYS A 91 -10.07 -31.20 2.11
N ASN A 92 -9.14 -30.28 1.96
CA ASN A 92 -9.40 -28.89 2.26
C ASN A 92 -10.37 -28.30 1.24
N GLU A 93 -11.37 -27.57 1.73
CA GLU A 93 -12.30 -26.83 0.88
C GLU A 93 -11.92 -25.36 0.81
N MET A 94 -12.06 -24.74 -0.35
CA MET A 94 -11.83 -23.31 -0.51
C MET A 94 -12.98 -22.54 0.14
N ASN A 95 -12.76 -22.09 1.37
CA ASN A 95 -13.68 -21.27 2.12
C ASN A 95 -12.89 -20.42 3.12
N PRO A 96 -12.56 -19.16 2.75
CA PRO A 96 -11.82 -18.24 3.60
C PRO A 96 -12.46 -18.00 4.97
N ALA A 97 -13.80 -17.97 5.05
CA ALA A 97 -14.54 -17.79 6.30
C ALA A 97 -14.36 -18.96 7.28
N SER A 98 -13.82 -20.09 6.83
CA SER A 98 -13.44 -21.22 7.69
C SER A 98 -11.94 -21.54 7.64
N GLY A 99 -11.12 -20.62 7.12
CA GLY A 99 -9.68 -20.82 6.99
C GLY A 99 -9.27 -21.98 6.09
N ASN A 100 -10.09 -22.30 5.08
CA ASN A 100 -9.90 -23.44 4.18
C ASN A 100 -9.78 -24.80 4.90
N ALA A 101 -10.67 -25.05 5.86
CA ALA A 101 -10.65 -26.26 6.68
C ALA A 101 -10.67 -27.56 5.86
N PHE A 102 -10.02 -28.60 6.39
CA PHE A 102 -10.21 -29.97 5.91
C PHE A 102 -11.65 -30.41 6.19
N ARG A 103 -12.25 -31.15 5.25
CA ARG A 103 -13.58 -31.74 5.36
C ARG A 103 -13.49 -33.22 5.07
N PHE A 104 -14.03 -34.01 5.98
CA PHE A 104 -14.22 -35.44 5.77
C PHE A 104 -15.34 -35.67 4.75
N ASP A 105 -15.05 -36.56 3.80
CA ASP A 105 -16.01 -37.01 2.80
C ASP A 105 -17.12 -37.83 3.46
N ASN A 106 -18.35 -37.69 2.95
CA ASN A 106 -19.55 -38.42 3.41
C ASN A 106 -19.83 -38.31 4.93
N ASN A 107 -19.32 -37.26 5.58
CA ASN A 107 -19.55 -37.02 7.00
C ASN A 107 -20.84 -36.22 7.20
N ASP A 108 -21.96 -36.96 7.24
CA ASP A 108 -23.30 -36.41 7.39
C ASP A 108 -23.75 -36.20 8.84
N ASN A 109 -22.87 -36.47 9.81
CA ASN A 109 -23.14 -36.33 11.24
C ASN A 109 -23.65 -34.90 11.56
N PRO A 110 -24.83 -34.75 12.19
CA PRO A 110 -25.38 -33.44 12.56
C PRO A 110 -24.47 -32.59 13.42
N GLU A 111 -23.70 -33.21 14.33
CA GLU A 111 -22.74 -32.52 15.19
C GLU A 111 -21.57 -31.95 14.38
N ALA A 112 -21.05 -32.71 13.41
CA ALA A 112 -20.01 -32.24 12.49
C ALA A 112 -20.53 -31.09 11.62
N LYS A 113 -21.76 -31.18 11.09
CA LYS A 113 -22.41 -30.09 10.35
C LYS A 113 -22.59 -28.83 11.20
N ASN A 114 -22.99 -28.98 12.47
CA ASN A 114 -23.12 -27.85 13.39
C ASN A 114 -21.75 -27.21 13.71
N ASN A 115 -20.73 -28.03 13.94
CA ASN A 115 -19.35 -27.58 14.12
C ASN A 115 -18.86 -26.76 12.92
N ARG A 116 -19.07 -27.25 11.69
CA ARG A 116 -18.74 -26.51 10.45
C ARG A 116 -19.40 -25.14 10.41
N LYS A 117 -20.71 -25.05 10.73
CA LYS A 117 -21.45 -23.79 10.78
C LYS A 117 -20.91 -22.83 11.84
N LYS A 118 -20.66 -23.31 13.05
CA LYS A 118 -20.06 -22.52 14.14
C LYS A 118 -18.67 -22.02 13.78
N GLY A 119 -17.85 -22.88 13.19
CA GLY A 119 -16.51 -22.54 12.72
C GLY A 119 -16.53 -21.46 11.65
N SER A 120 -17.39 -21.58 10.63
CA SER A 120 -17.52 -20.55 9.59
C SER A 120 -17.97 -19.19 10.14
N ARG A 121 -18.86 -19.15 11.15
CA ARG A 121 -19.26 -17.89 11.79
C ARG A 121 -18.09 -17.24 12.54
N LYS A 122 -17.33 -18.02 13.31
CA LYS A 122 -16.13 -17.53 14.02
C LYS A 122 -15.06 -17.05 13.04
N GLY A 123 -14.77 -17.83 12.00
CA GLY A 123 -13.76 -17.46 11.02
C GLY A 123 -14.18 -16.25 10.15
N LEU A 124 -15.48 -16.07 9.87
CA LEU A 124 -15.97 -14.85 9.22
C LEU A 124 -15.70 -13.61 10.07
N LEU A 125 -15.95 -13.67 11.39
CA LEU A 125 -15.64 -12.56 12.29
C LEU A 125 -14.15 -12.22 12.30
N ILE A 126 -13.28 -13.25 12.33
CA ILE A 126 -11.82 -13.06 12.26
C ILE A 126 -11.41 -12.42 10.93
N LEU A 127 -12.00 -12.86 9.81
CA LEU A 127 -11.73 -12.31 8.49
C LEU A 127 -12.12 -10.82 8.40
N LEU A 128 -13.32 -10.46 8.88
CA LEU A 128 -13.79 -9.07 8.87
C LEU A 128 -12.91 -8.16 9.73
N LEU A 129 -12.51 -8.61 10.92
CA LEU A 129 -11.57 -7.86 11.78
C LEU A 129 -10.21 -7.66 11.10
N SER A 130 -9.71 -8.70 10.41
CA SER A 130 -8.42 -8.63 9.69
C SER A 130 -8.46 -7.61 8.55
N ILE A 131 -9.57 -7.56 7.79
CA ILE A 131 -9.77 -6.57 6.71
C ILE A 131 -9.84 -5.15 7.27
N LEU A 132 -10.54 -4.96 8.40
CA LEU A 132 -10.64 -3.66 9.06
C LEU A 132 -9.26 -3.16 9.50
N ILE A 133 -8.49 -3.99 10.20
CA ILE A 133 -7.14 -3.66 10.64
C ILE A 133 -6.24 -3.37 9.44
N GLY A 134 -6.27 -4.22 8.41
CA GLY A 134 -5.50 -4.03 7.19
C GLY A 134 -5.79 -2.71 6.49
N THR A 135 -7.07 -2.32 6.42
CA THR A 135 -7.50 -1.03 5.86
C THR A 135 -6.96 0.15 6.67
N VAL A 136 -7.07 0.11 8.00
CA VAL A 136 -6.58 1.19 8.88
C VAL A 136 -5.06 1.34 8.76
N VAL A 137 -4.32 0.23 8.79
CA VAL A 137 -2.86 0.24 8.62
C VAL A 137 -2.48 0.76 7.24
N GLY A 138 -3.18 0.32 6.18
CA GLY A 138 -2.95 0.80 4.82
C GLY A 138 -3.12 2.32 4.68
N ILE A 139 -4.19 2.88 5.26
CA ILE A 139 -4.45 4.33 5.28
C ILE A 139 -3.35 5.08 6.05
N LEU A 140 -2.88 4.54 7.17
CA LEU A 140 -1.82 5.17 7.94
C LEU A 140 -0.49 5.17 7.17
N ILE A 141 -0.12 4.05 6.55
CA ILE A 141 1.12 3.94 5.77
C ILE A 141 1.12 4.94 4.60
N THR A 142 0.03 5.06 3.85
CA THR A 142 -0.04 5.99 2.71
C THR A 142 0.07 7.45 3.15
N LYS A 143 -0.42 7.80 4.35
CA LYS A 143 -0.28 9.16 4.91
C LYS A 143 1.12 9.50 5.38
N PHE A 144 1.95 8.52 5.76
CA PHE A 144 3.28 8.77 6.32
C PHE A 144 4.45 8.43 5.38
N ALA A 145 4.27 7.55 4.39
CA ALA A 145 5.36 7.05 3.55
C ALA A 145 5.69 7.92 2.31
N PHE A 146 4.89 8.94 2.00
CA PHE A 146 5.07 9.78 0.80
C PHE A 146 5.08 11.28 1.13
N LYS A 147 5.75 11.69 2.21
CA LYS A 147 6.00 13.12 2.43
C LYS A 147 7.23 13.51 1.61
N ALA A 148 7.04 14.35 0.59
CA ALA A 148 8.14 14.89 -0.20
C ALA A 148 9.18 15.55 0.73
N SER A 149 10.46 15.23 0.53
CA SER A 149 11.55 15.83 1.30
C SER A 149 12.24 16.93 0.49
N PRO A 150 12.85 17.95 1.14
CA PRO A 150 13.57 19.01 0.42
C PRO A 150 14.67 18.45 -0.48
N LYS A 151 14.77 18.98 -1.70
CA LYS A 151 15.81 18.61 -2.68
C LYS A 151 16.30 19.85 -3.41
N THR A 152 17.61 20.07 -3.41
CA THR A 152 18.23 21.20 -4.08
C THR A 152 18.63 20.84 -5.51
N PHE A 153 18.31 21.73 -6.45
CA PHE A 153 18.66 21.67 -7.85
C PHE A 153 19.60 22.84 -8.18
N THR A 154 20.47 22.69 -9.17
CA THR A 154 21.47 23.70 -9.53
C THR A 154 21.59 23.81 -11.04
N VAL A 155 21.53 25.05 -11.54
CA VAL A 155 21.64 25.41 -12.95
C VAL A 155 22.57 26.61 -13.08
N GLY A 156 23.75 26.39 -13.66
CA GLY A 156 24.81 27.40 -13.72
C GLY A 156 25.17 27.93 -12.32
N GLU A 157 24.98 29.23 -12.13
CA GLU A 157 25.28 29.94 -10.88
C GLU A 157 24.10 29.98 -9.90
N MET A 158 22.92 29.45 -10.29
CA MET A 158 21.71 29.48 -9.48
C MET A 158 21.40 28.11 -8.88
N SER A 159 20.95 28.10 -7.63
CA SER A 159 20.37 26.91 -6.98
C SER A 159 18.99 27.22 -6.41
N ILE A 160 18.11 26.22 -6.41
CA ILE A 160 16.76 26.30 -5.83
C ILE A 160 16.47 25.01 -5.05
N THR A 161 15.82 25.13 -3.89
CA THR A 161 15.38 23.97 -3.10
C THR A 161 13.89 23.73 -3.29
N LEU A 162 13.57 22.70 -4.08
CA LEU A 162 12.22 22.19 -4.27
C LEU A 162 12.03 20.98 -3.32
N ASN A 163 11.42 19.90 -3.81
CA ASN A 163 11.30 18.65 -3.07
C ASN A 163 11.50 17.44 -3.98
N THR A 164 11.44 16.25 -3.42
CA THR A 164 11.61 14.98 -4.14
C THR A 164 10.51 14.64 -5.15
N ASP A 165 9.40 15.38 -5.18
CA ASP A 165 8.35 15.18 -6.18
C ASP A 165 8.72 15.80 -7.54
N PHE A 166 9.75 16.67 -7.57
CA PHE A 166 10.24 17.27 -8.80
C PHE A 166 11.29 16.38 -9.50
N THR A 167 11.08 16.19 -10.79
CA THR A 167 12.05 15.59 -11.72
C THR A 167 12.62 16.65 -12.64
N GLU A 168 13.92 16.55 -12.92
CA GLU A 168 14.57 17.41 -13.91
C GLU A 168 14.35 16.81 -15.30
N GLU A 169 13.81 17.62 -16.21
CA GLU A 169 13.48 17.27 -17.58
C GLU A 169 14.37 18.05 -18.55
N LYS A 170 14.54 17.53 -19.77
CA LYS A 170 15.34 18.20 -20.82
C LYS A 170 14.44 18.85 -21.84
N ASP A 171 14.60 20.16 -22.01
CA ASP A 171 13.94 20.93 -23.04
C ASP A 171 14.94 21.96 -23.59
N PRO A 172 15.19 22.00 -24.92
CA PRO A 172 16.17 22.92 -25.51
C PRO A 172 15.81 24.40 -25.36
N ASP A 173 14.56 24.74 -25.04
CA ASP A 173 14.09 26.12 -24.90
C ASP A 173 14.33 26.68 -23.48
N PHE A 174 14.86 25.86 -22.56
CA PHE A 174 15.11 26.23 -21.16
C PHE A 174 16.50 25.82 -20.67
N ASP A 175 17.12 26.66 -19.83
CA ASP A 175 18.38 26.28 -19.15
C ASP A 175 18.16 25.13 -18.15
N ALA A 176 17.00 25.11 -17.50
CA ALA A 176 16.53 23.99 -16.70
C ALA A 176 14.99 23.95 -16.65
N PHE A 177 14.45 22.74 -16.59
CA PHE A 177 13.02 22.48 -16.43
C PHE A 177 12.83 21.40 -15.35
N TYR A 178 12.03 21.72 -14.33
CA TYR A 178 11.68 20.80 -13.25
C TYR A 178 10.17 20.58 -13.22
N ASP A 179 9.74 19.33 -13.39
CA ASP A 179 8.32 18.98 -13.45
C ASP A 179 7.88 18.24 -12.19
N SER A 180 6.67 18.53 -11.73
CA SER A 180 5.98 17.75 -10.70
C SER A 180 4.51 17.61 -11.11
N LYS A 181 3.74 16.81 -10.37
CA LYS A 181 2.33 16.58 -10.70
C LYS A 181 1.48 17.85 -10.78
N HIS A 182 1.82 18.89 -10.01
CA HIS A 182 0.97 20.07 -9.82
C HIS A 182 1.66 21.40 -10.16
N VAL A 183 2.98 21.45 -10.08
CA VAL A 183 3.78 22.64 -10.35
C VAL A 183 4.93 22.30 -11.27
N ALA A 184 5.13 23.11 -12.31
CA ALA A 184 6.31 23.09 -13.15
C ALA A 184 7.17 24.33 -12.88
N VAL A 185 8.49 24.16 -12.90
CA VAL A 185 9.47 25.25 -12.72
C VAL A 185 10.37 25.33 -13.95
N PHE A 186 10.43 26.50 -14.58
CA PHE A 186 11.27 26.76 -15.73
C PHE A 186 12.31 27.82 -15.39
N VAL A 187 13.55 27.60 -15.80
CA VAL A 187 14.65 28.55 -15.61
C VAL A 187 15.20 28.96 -16.95
N ASN A 188 15.34 30.27 -17.13
CA ASN A 188 16.00 30.87 -18.29
C ASN A 188 16.94 32.00 -17.87
N THR A 189 18.05 32.09 -18.58
CA THR A 189 19.08 33.10 -18.39
C THR A 189 19.25 33.89 -19.68
N LEU A 190 19.12 35.20 -19.57
CA LEU A 190 19.28 36.12 -20.70
C LEU A 190 20.45 37.06 -20.45
N ALA A 191 21.05 37.56 -21.53
CA ALA A 191 21.99 38.66 -21.44
C ALA A 191 21.30 39.86 -20.79
N LYS A 192 21.99 40.52 -19.86
CA LYS A 192 21.47 41.73 -19.23
C LYS A 192 21.23 42.82 -20.28
N PRO A 193 20.00 43.34 -20.43
CA PRO A 193 19.72 44.49 -21.28
C PRO A 193 20.54 45.73 -20.85
N GLU A 194 20.95 46.54 -21.83
CA GLU A 194 21.70 47.77 -21.57
C GLU A 194 20.92 48.72 -20.67
N GLY A 195 21.60 49.35 -19.70
CA GLY A 195 20.98 50.27 -18.76
C GLY A 195 20.07 49.62 -17.70
N LEU A 196 19.80 48.32 -17.75
CA LEU A 196 18.98 47.65 -16.75
C LEU A 196 19.69 47.64 -15.38
N THR A 197 18.97 48.06 -14.34
CA THR A 197 19.46 48.03 -12.96
C THR A 197 18.40 47.38 -12.08
N PRO A 198 18.72 46.97 -10.83
CA PRO A 198 17.70 46.47 -9.92
C PRO A 198 16.56 47.48 -9.68
N ALA A 199 16.87 48.78 -9.69
CA ALA A 199 15.88 49.83 -9.49
C ALA A 199 14.91 49.99 -10.67
N THR A 200 15.33 49.65 -11.89
CA THR A 200 14.52 49.77 -13.11
C THR A 200 13.93 48.43 -13.58
N LEU A 201 14.11 47.36 -12.80
CA LEU A 201 13.69 46.01 -13.18
C LEU A 201 12.16 45.88 -13.23
N LEU A 202 11.44 46.56 -12.33
CA LEU A 202 9.97 46.57 -12.35
C LEU A 202 9.43 47.31 -13.57
N ASP A 203 10.02 48.45 -13.93
CA ASP A 203 9.64 49.20 -15.13
C ASP A 203 9.89 48.36 -16.40
N TYR A 204 11.05 47.70 -16.47
CA TYR A 204 11.35 46.75 -17.52
C TYR A 204 10.30 45.64 -17.61
N ALA A 205 9.89 45.06 -16.48
CA ALA A 205 8.86 44.02 -16.44
C ALA A 205 7.49 44.55 -16.91
N ASN A 206 7.12 45.77 -16.52
CA ASN A 206 5.92 46.44 -17.00
C ASN A 206 5.95 46.64 -18.51
N ASP A 207 7.08 47.07 -19.08
CA ASP A 207 7.23 47.23 -20.53
C ASP A 207 7.09 45.89 -21.25
N GLN A 208 7.66 44.80 -20.71
CA GLN A 208 7.49 43.46 -21.26
C GLN A 208 6.02 43.03 -21.25
N VAL A 209 5.31 43.23 -20.13
CA VAL A 209 3.88 42.92 -20.02
C VAL A 209 3.04 43.74 -20.99
N GLN A 210 3.32 45.04 -21.15
CA GLN A 210 2.65 45.88 -22.13
C GLN A 210 2.87 45.39 -23.56
N ASN A 211 4.09 44.98 -23.90
CA ASN A 211 4.40 44.41 -25.21
C ASN A 211 3.72 43.06 -25.45
N MET A 212 3.58 42.22 -24.42
CA MET A 212 2.84 40.96 -24.49
C MET A 212 1.33 41.19 -24.63
N GLY A 213 0.81 42.28 -24.08
CA GLY A 213 -0.61 42.63 -24.11
C GLY A 213 -1.47 41.89 -23.09
N TYR A 214 -0.85 41.13 -22.16
CA TYR A 214 -1.53 40.39 -21.10
C TYR A 214 -0.59 40.16 -19.90
N GLY A 215 -1.17 39.90 -18.74
CA GLY A 215 -0.45 39.72 -17.48
C GLY A 215 -0.29 41.01 -16.67
N GLU A 216 0.45 40.91 -15.57
CA GLU A 216 0.70 41.99 -14.63
C GLU A 216 2.12 41.87 -14.09
N ALA A 217 2.90 42.96 -14.10
CA ALA A 217 4.16 43.04 -13.37
C ALA A 217 3.94 43.70 -12.00
N LYS A 218 4.49 43.10 -10.94
CA LYS A 218 4.35 43.59 -9.57
C LYS A 218 5.48 43.13 -8.66
N MET A 219 5.56 43.74 -7.49
CA MET A 219 6.43 43.27 -6.41
C MET A 219 5.72 42.18 -5.61
N ILE A 220 6.38 41.04 -5.39
CA ILE A 220 5.91 39.97 -4.50
C ILE A 220 7.05 39.66 -3.52
N ASP A 221 6.83 39.97 -2.24
CA ASP A 221 7.79 39.79 -1.13
C ASP A 221 9.19 40.35 -1.43
N GLY A 222 9.26 41.51 -2.09
CA GLY A 222 10.51 42.20 -2.38
C GLY A 222 11.18 41.80 -3.70
N GLU A 223 10.63 40.83 -4.43
CA GLU A 223 11.12 40.45 -5.76
C GLU A 223 10.18 40.95 -6.87
N VAL A 224 10.76 41.30 -8.03
CA VAL A 224 9.99 41.66 -9.22
C VAL A 224 9.43 40.39 -9.84
N ALA A 225 8.11 40.34 -10.04
CA ALA A 225 7.42 39.22 -10.64
C ALA A 225 6.48 39.65 -11.77
N VAL A 226 6.35 38.81 -12.79
CA VAL A 226 5.31 38.90 -13.81
C VAL A 226 4.35 37.73 -13.61
N VAL A 227 3.05 38.04 -13.45
CA VAL A 227 1.99 37.05 -13.31
C VAL A 227 1.10 37.09 -14.53
N TYR A 228 0.88 35.94 -15.17
CA TYR A 228 -0.02 35.83 -16.31
C TYR A 228 -0.70 34.47 -16.37
N GLU A 229 -1.76 34.37 -17.16
CA GLU A 229 -2.46 33.12 -17.40
C GLU A 229 -2.25 32.66 -18.83
N SER A 230 -2.13 31.35 -19.04
CA SER A 230 -2.16 30.74 -20.37
C SER A 230 -3.23 29.66 -20.41
N THR A 231 -3.93 29.52 -21.54
CA THR A 231 -4.94 28.48 -21.72
C THR A 231 -4.60 27.64 -22.94
N ASN A 232 -4.25 26.38 -22.70
CA ASN A 232 -4.15 25.34 -23.74
C ASN A 232 -4.84 24.07 -23.25
N LYS A 233 -6.14 23.93 -23.53
CA LYS A 233 -7.09 22.93 -22.97
C LYS A 233 -7.31 23.03 -21.45
N THR A 234 -6.30 23.45 -20.69
CA THR A 234 -6.33 23.74 -19.26
C THR A 234 -5.70 25.12 -19.04
N THR A 235 -6.26 25.89 -18.11
CA THR A 235 -5.74 27.21 -17.76
C THR A 235 -4.69 27.08 -16.65
N TYR A 236 -3.53 27.68 -16.89
CA TYR A 236 -2.41 27.72 -15.96
C TYR A 236 -2.14 29.16 -15.55
N GLN A 237 -1.85 29.37 -14.28
CA GLN A 237 -1.24 30.58 -13.76
C GLN A 237 0.28 30.43 -13.80
N HIS A 238 0.94 31.43 -14.35
CA HIS A 238 2.38 31.55 -14.40
C HIS A 238 2.82 32.71 -13.51
N THR A 239 3.80 32.46 -12.66
CA THR A 239 4.49 33.48 -11.86
C THR A 239 5.97 33.44 -12.20
N VAL A 240 6.47 34.48 -12.86
CA VAL A 240 7.86 34.61 -13.30
C VAL A 240 8.59 35.59 -12.40
N TYR A 241 9.54 35.12 -11.60
CA TYR A 241 10.41 35.98 -10.81
C TYR A 241 11.64 36.38 -11.62
N LEU A 242 11.98 37.66 -11.56
CA LEU A 242 13.11 38.25 -12.29
C LEU A 242 14.24 38.59 -11.33
N TYR A 243 15.46 38.12 -11.63
CA TYR A 243 16.65 38.42 -10.84
C TYR A 243 17.75 38.98 -11.73
N LEU A 244 18.31 40.13 -11.33
CA LEU A 244 19.50 40.68 -11.95
C LEU A 244 20.73 40.32 -11.12
N ARG A 245 21.50 39.32 -11.57
CA ARG A 245 22.68 38.77 -10.87
C ARG A 245 23.76 38.40 -11.89
N ASN A 246 25.03 38.57 -11.53
CA ASN A 246 26.19 38.17 -12.33
C ASN A 246 26.13 38.68 -13.80
N ASN A 247 25.70 39.93 -13.97
CA ASN A 247 25.52 40.58 -15.27
C ASN A 247 24.56 39.84 -16.24
N LYS A 248 23.62 39.07 -15.70
CA LYS A 248 22.58 38.33 -16.42
C LYS A 248 21.20 38.65 -15.86
N LEU A 249 20.18 38.55 -16.70
CA LEU A 249 18.78 38.54 -16.28
C LEU A 249 18.31 37.09 -16.16
N TRP A 250 17.97 36.68 -14.95
CA TRP A 250 17.44 35.35 -14.67
C TRP A 250 15.92 35.41 -14.56
N MET A 251 15.26 34.43 -15.15
CA MET A 251 13.81 34.23 -15.10
C MET A 251 13.53 32.87 -14.48
N VAL A 252 12.84 32.86 -13.34
CA VAL A 252 12.39 31.64 -12.68
C VAL A 252 10.87 31.63 -12.69
N GLN A 253 10.29 30.78 -13.53
CA GLN A 253 8.86 30.68 -13.75
C GLN A 253 8.28 29.47 -13.03
N PHE A 254 7.28 29.71 -12.19
CA PHE A 254 6.42 28.67 -11.64
C PHE A 254 5.10 28.63 -12.42
N ALA A 255 4.71 27.47 -12.91
CA ALA A 255 3.43 27.25 -13.60
C ALA A 255 2.58 26.25 -12.83
N THR A 256 1.34 26.63 -12.53
CA THR A 256 0.36 25.81 -11.80
C THR A 256 -0.98 25.89 -12.48
N ARG A 257 -1.82 24.85 -12.38
CA ARG A 257 -3.21 24.97 -12.81
C ARG A 257 -3.89 26.11 -12.06
N LEU A 258 -4.68 26.92 -12.75
CA LEU A 258 -5.34 28.08 -12.13
C LEU A 258 -6.21 27.66 -10.92
N SER A 259 -6.88 26.52 -11.01
CA SER A 259 -7.69 25.94 -9.92
C SER A 259 -6.89 25.53 -8.68
N GLU A 260 -5.59 25.31 -8.83
CA GLU A 260 -4.68 24.84 -7.77
C GLU A 260 -3.72 25.96 -7.31
N ALA A 261 -3.73 27.12 -7.96
CA ALA A 261 -2.77 28.21 -7.71
C ALA A 261 -2.79 28.70 -6.26
N SER A 262 -3.97 28.78 -5.63
CA SER A 262 -4.08 29.16 -4.22
C SER A 262 -3.51 28.10 -3.28
N GLU A 263 -3.64 26.82 -3.62
CA GLU A 263 -3.16 25.69 -2.80
C GLU A 263 -1.63 25.66 -2.75
N TYR A 264 -0.98 25.92 -3.87
CA TYR A 264 0.48 25.88 -3.99
C TYR A 264 1.18 27.22 -3.77
N SER A 265 0.44 28.30 -3.47
CA SER A 265 0.99 29.65 -3.30
C SER A 265 2.07 29.73 -2.21
N ASP A 266 1.82 29.12 -1.05
CA ASP A 266 2.79 29.07 0.07
C ASP A 266 4.04 28.26 -0.27
N ASP A 267 3.91 27.19 -1.06
CA ASP A 267 5.04 26.36 -1.45
C ASP A 267 5.88 27.04 -2.52
N ILE A 268 5.25 27.74 -3.48
CA ILE A 268 5.95 28.59 -4.45
C ILE A 268 6.72 29.69 -3.73
N ALA A 269 6.14 30.34 -2.73
CA ALA A 269 6.84 31.35 -1.92
C ALA A 269 8.08 30.76 -1.23
N LYS A 270 7.96 29.59 -0.60
CA LYS A 270 9.11 28.90 0.02
C LYS A 270 10.18 28.53 -1.00
N TRP A 271 9.80 28.02 -2.16
CA TRP A 271 10.74 27.64 -3.22
C TRP A 271 11.44 28.87 -3.79
N ARG A 272 10.72 29.97 -4.03
CA ARG A 272 11.29 31.27 -4.40
C ARG A 272 12.32 31.73 -3.38
N ASP A 273 11.98 31.72 -2.09
CA ASP A 273 12.87 32.19 -1.02
C ASP A 273 14.12 31.32 -0.86
N SER A 274 14.09 30.09 -1.38
CA SER A 274 15.24 29.18 -1.39
C SER A 274 16.21 29.41 -2.56
N ILE A 275 15.88 30.33 -3.49
CA ILE A 275 16.73 30.64 -4.64
C ILE A 275 17.98 31.38 -4.15
N VAL A 276 19.14 30.84 -4.50
CA VAL A 276 20.45 31.43 -4.18
C VAL A 276 21.30 31.49 -5.43
N PHE A 277 22.00 32.61 -5.61
CA PHE A 277 22.99 32.81 -6.65
C PHE A 277 24.38 32.73 -6.04
N GLN A 278 25.22 31.85 -6.57
CA GLN A 278 26.63 31.77 -6.21
C GLN A 278 27.40 32.95 -6.82
N PRO A 279 28.39 33.49 -6.10
CA PRO A 279 29.22 34.61 -6.55
C PRO A 279 30.13 34.25 -7.74
#